data_AF-A0A383VEC9-F1
#
_entry.id   AF-A0A383VEC9-F1
#
_cell.length_a   1.000
_cell.length_b   1.000
_cell.length_c   1.000
_cell.angle_alpha   90.00
_cell.angle_beta   90.00
_cell.angle_gamma   90.00
#
_symmetry.space_group_name_H-M   'P 1'
#
loop_
_entity.id
_entity.type
_entity.pdbx_description
1 polymer ?
#
loop_
_entity_poly.entity_id
_entity_poly.type
_entity_poly.pdbx_seq_one_letter_code
_entity_poly.pdbx_strand_id
1 'polypeptide(L)'
;MAPSGASVPGWSGVGRVQSLRSLHKLLYVYLFFFLLHRGSAVIQCTVESATVPQNIEGDVLVLAAGTLAYTGPHPSSPTLTSAAECANACGLLPGCNAWTFCSRQSGCGSGCSSWVAKHPKMPAGGPANRDPVEADLPILGFGPWTYPQTQNGCQYSFNTDSTSDAWPYGLCTLKRVPNTKKLKYVPPSKAAPQRTTGVVTESAAAAASADGWISGTLSVSEDCQGLPPNVCRLCGSSKHPDSCLKCAKDARGQFSSKPVNYLISKGSKAQNACAVCAGLADAKQKESCFDCILDNKRCSTCVYGARMWGYGKPDISACLSCAAKKGNRYVGACNACAQSSSPGRCFACLDTQPLKICNTTQRAGSDGCNIGPNDQTPCDLCSNAAQSDDVFKQCLACHTNPNVQQECLDCGNIPTTAATQARCYACVKAARFASYTSTGCAACFSSWLIPGKSQSCLQCVEASTTPFAAKASCSSCVDGSVKRSQALQDKCFGCLKKTQIADYAATCIDQSMRR
;
A
#
# COMPACT_ATOMS: atom_id res chain seq x y z
N MET A 1 67.78 -3.14 -22.98
CA MET A 1 69.02 -2.41 -23.35
C MET A 1 68.87 -0.99 -22.86
N ALA A 2 69.66 -0.61 -21.85
CA ALA A 2 69.94 0.79 -21.51
C ALA A 2 70.94 1.38 -22.53
N PRO A 3 71.17 2.70 -22.56
CA PRO A 3 72.28 3.30 -21.79
C PRO A 3 71.90 4.62 -21.08
N SER A 4 72.44 4.93 -19.88
CA SER A 4 73.68 5.70 -19.60
C SER A 4 73.61 7.16 -20.10
N GLY A 5 73.88 8.24 -19.37
CA GLY A 5 74.45 8.50 -18.05
C GLY A 5 75.00 9.94 -18.06
N ALA A 6 74.95 10.70 -16.96
CA ALA A 6 75.78 11.88 -16.75
C ALA A 6 75.80 12.31 -15.28
N SER A 7 76.95 12.82 -14.87
CA SER A 7 77.52 12.90 -13.53
C SER A 7 77.54 14.32 -12.92
N VAL A 8 77.73 14.32 -11.59
CA VAL A 8 77.94 15.34 -10.52
C VAL A 8 78.86 16.55 -10.84
N PRO A 9 78.85 17.67 -10.07
CA PRO A 9 79.31 17.79 -8.67
C PRO A 9 78.28 18.52 -7.76
N GLY A 10 78.08 18.18 -6.47
CA GLY A 10 79.02 18.29 -5.37
C GLY A 10 78.92 19.70 -4.76
N TRP A 11 78.42 19.84 -3.52
CA TRP A 11 78.88 20.82 -2.51
C TRP A 11 78.22 20.54 -1.15
N SER A 12 79.06 20.55 -0.13
CA SER A 12 78.80 20.23 1.27
C SER A 12 78.25 21.45 2.01
N GLY A 13 77.33 21.25 2.95
CA GLY A 13 76.83 22.32 3.82
C GLY A 13 76.06 21.77 5.01
N VAL A 14 76.74 21.69 6.15
CA VAL A 14 76.27 21.25 7.46
C VAL A 14 75.15 22.18 7.97
N GLY A 15 74.08 21.61 8.53
CA GLY A 15 73.00 22.40 9.16
C GLY A 15 71.98 21.54 9.90
N ARG A 16 72.31 21.18 11.14
CA ARG A 16 71.46 20.47 12.10
C ARG A 16 70.29 21.40 12.52
N VAL A 17 69.06 21.11 12.08
CA VAL A 17 67.83 21.61 12.76
C VAL A 17 66.80 20.47 12.80
N GLN A 18 66.94 19.59 13.78
CA GLN A 18 65.81 18.84 14.31
C GLN A 18 64.99 19.79 15.19
N SER A 19 63.79 20.17 14.78
CA SER A 19 62.65 20.36 15.69
C SER A 19 61.37 20.74 14.92
N LEU A 20 60.23 20.22 15.36
CA LEU A 20 58.85 20.72 15.13
C LEU A 20 58.08 20.45 13.82
N ARG A 21 58.64 19.84 12.75
CA ARG A 21 57.83 19.53 11.54
C ARG A 21 57.07 18.18 11.55
N SER A 22 57.32 17.30 12.52
CA SER A 22 56.66 15.98 12.58
C SER A 22 55.31 15.99 13.31
N LEU A 23 55.09 16.94 14.23
CA LEU A 23 53.82 17.05 14.98
C LEU A 23 52.67 17.63 14.13
N HIS A 24 52.96 18.50 13.15
CA HIS A 24 51.92 19.06 12.28
C HIS A 24 51.34 18.04 11.29
N LYS A 25 52.15 17.09 10.78
CA LYS A 25 51.63 16.03 9.89
C LYS A 25 50.81 14.99 10.66
N LEU A 26 51.18 14.68 11.91
CA LEU A 26 50.38 13.81 12.78
C LEU A 26 49.07 14.47 13.21
N LEU A 27 49.05 15.77 13.51
CA LEU A 27 47.81 16.48 13.83
C LEU A 27 46.87 16.58 12.62
N TYR A 28 47.41 16.82 11.41
CA TYR A 28 46.59 16.84 10.19
C TYR A 28 45.99 15.47 9.87
N VAL A 29 46.76 14.38 10.02
CA VAL A 29 46.24 13.03 9.82
C VAL A 29 45.21 12.67 10.90
N TYR A 30 45.39 13.07 12.15
CA TYR A 30 44.40 12.88 13.22
C TYR A 30 43.13 13.72 13.02
N LEU A 31 43.23 14.98 12.57
CA LEU A 31 42.06 15.80 12.23
C LEU A 31 41.36 15.31 10.96
N PHE A 32 42.09 14.83 9.96
CA PHE A 32 41.49 14.22 8.76
C PHE A 32 40.82 12.88 9.08
N PHE A 33 41.41 12.06 9.98
CA PHE A 33 40.75 10.86 10.50
C PHE A 33 39.54 11.20 11.38
N PHE A 34 39.58 12.22 12.23
CA PHE A 34 38.42 12.65 13.02
C PHE A 34 37.30 13.27 12.17
N LEU A 35 37.63 13.94 11.07
CA LEU A 35 36.65 14.48 10.13
C LEU A 35 36.08 13.42 9.17
N LEU A 36 36.86 12.39 8.82
CA LEU A 36 36.40 11.22 8.04
C LEU A 36 35.77 10.11 8.91
N HIS A 37 35.95 10.15 10.24
CA HIS A 37 35.26 9.33 11.24
C HIS A 37 34.30 10.18 12.10
N ARG A 38 33.62 11.16 11.50
CA ARG A 38 32.19 11.32 11.81
C ARG A 38 31.47 10.11 11.21
N GLY A 39 31.76 8.93 11.77
CA GLY A 39 31.04 7.71 11.46
C GLY A 39 29.58 8.04 11.66
N SER A 40 28.77 7.78 10.64
CA SER A 40 27.33 7.92 10.69
C SER A 40 26.89 7.37 12.04
N ALA A 41 26.53 8.26 12.97
CA ALA A 41 25.99 7.84 14.24
C ALA A 41 24.78 7.01 13.86
N VAL A 42 24.88 5.69 14.05
CA VAL A 42 23.78 4.79 13.74
C VAL A 42 22.66 5.28 14.63
N ILE A 43 21.66 5.95 14.04
CA ILE A 43 20.48 6.39 14.77
C ILE A 43 19.79 5.10 15.17
N GLN A 44 20.13 4.60 16.35
CA GLN A 44 19.53 3.41 16.92
C GLN A 44 18.12 3.78 17.34
N CYS A 45 17.19 3.63 16.41
CA CYS A 45 15.78 3.53 16.72
C CYS A 45 15.50 2.12 17.25
N THR A 46 16.14 1.75 18.36
CA THR A 46 15.80 0.54 19.09
C THR A 46 14.45 0.80 19.76
N VAL A 47 13.43 0.06 19.33
CA VAL A 47 12.25 -0.14 20.16
C VAL A 47 12.70 -1.06 21.29
N GLU A 48 13.30 -0.49 22.33
CA GLU A 48 13.44 -1.19 23.60
C GLU A 48 12.05 -1.32 24.21
N SER A 49 11.34 -2.37 23.83
CA SER A 49 10.15 -2.78 24.54
C SER A 49 10.59 -3.50 25.82
N ALA A 50 11.01 -2.74 26.83
CA ALA A 50 10.93 -3.25 28.19
C ALA A 50 9.44 -3.45 28.47
N THR A 51 8.95 -4.68 28.33
CA THR A 51 7.57 -4.99 28.65
C THR A 51 7.43 -5.07 30.16
N VAL A 52 6.60 -4.20 30.71
CA VAL A 52 6.29 -4.22 32.14
C VAL A 52 4.85 -4.70 32.29
N PRO A 53 4.60 -5.70 33.15
CA PRO A 53 3.27 -6.22 33.35
C PRO A 53 2.41 -5.28 34.21
N GLN A 54 2.30 -4.00 33.85
CA GLN A 54 1.58 -2.97 34.61
C GLN A 54 1.01 -1.94 33.66
N ASN A 55 -0.10 -1.30 34.01
CA ASN A 55 -0.64 -0.19 33.23
C ASN A 55 0.19 1.09 33.49
N ILE A 56 0.63 1.76 32.43
CA ILE A 56 1.40 3.01 32.53
C ILE A 56 0.44 4.17 32.86
N GLU A 57 0.78 5.05 33.82
CA GLU A 57 0.06 6.31 33.98
C GLU A 57 0.37 7.27 32.83
N GLY A 58 -0.63 8.03 32.39
CA GLY A 58 -0.46 9.06 31.38
C GLY A 58 -1.74 9.29 30.58
N ASP A 59 -1.72 10.34 29.77
CA ASP A 59 -2.83 10.70 28.91
C ASP A 59 -3.07 9.59 27.88
N VAL A 60 -4.32 9.14 27.77
CA VAL A 60 -4.73 8.15 26.77
C VAL A 60 -4.94 8.90 25.48
N LEU A 61 -4.08 8.68 24.50
CA LEU A 61 -4.24 9.23 23.16
C LEU A 61 -5.31 8.43 22.41
N VAL A 62 -6.43 9.07 22.16
CA VAL A 62 -7.46 8.58 21.23
C VAL A 62 -7.39 9.45 19.99
N LEU A 63 -6.93 8.84 18.90
CA LEU A 63 -6.52 9.52 17.68
C LEU A 63 -7.46 9.25 16.50
N ALA A 64 -8.32 8.25 16.60
CA ALA A 64 -9.57 8.15 15.87
C ALA A 64 -10.50 7.22 16.66
N ALA A 65 -11.81 7.29 16.42
CA ALA A 65 -12.71 6.29 16.98
C ALA A 65 -12.22 4.86 16.67
N GLY A 66 -11.62 4.67 15.49
CA GLY A 66 -11.10 3.38 15.08
C GLY A 66 -9.74 2.94 15.65
N THR A 67 -8.97 3.78 16.36
CA THR A 67 -7.65 3.40 16.92
C THR A 67 -7.74 2.65 18.25
N LEU A 68 -8.92 2.58 18.85
CA LEU A 68 -9.19 1.77 20.02
C LEU A 68 -9.70 0.41 19.54
N ALA A 69 -8.80 -0.54 19.39
CA ALA A 69 -9.19 -1.89 19.09
C ALA A 69 -9.40 -2.71 20.36
N TYR A 70 -10.39 -3.58 20.30
CA TYR A 70 -10.72 -4.66 21.24
C TYR A 70 -11.29 -5.80 20.37
N THR A 71 -11.33 -7.04 20.85
CA THR A 71 -11.82 -8.21 20.09
C THR A 71 -13.32 -8.25 19.78
N GLY A 72 -13.99 -7.10 19.78
CA GLY A 72 -15.39 -6.95 19.41
C GLY A 72 -15.54 -6.59 17.92
N PRO A 73 -16.64 -6.99 17.27
CA PRO A 73 -16.92 -6.65 15.87
C PRO A 73 -17.28 -5.16 15.75
N HIS A 74 -16.28 -4.28 15.76
CA HIS A 74 -16.46 -2.92 15.26
C HIS A 74 -16.20 -2.93 13.74
N PRO A 75 -17.16 -2.50 12.90
CA PRO A 75 -17.09 -2.73 11.45
C PRO A 75 -15.96 -1.98 10.72
N SER A 76 -15.20 -1.12 11.41
CA SER A 76 -14.19 -0.25 10.79
C SER A 76 -12.80 -0.27 11.43
N SER A 77 -12.53 -1.17 12.38
CA SER A 77 -11.23 -1.22 13.08
C SER A 77 -10.61 -2.61 13.03
N PRO A 78 -9.28 -2.71 12.81
CA PRO A 78 -8.60 -3.97 12.98
C PRO A 78 -8.66 -4.35 14.45
N THR A 79 -9.21 -5.52 14.75
CA THR A 79 -9.13 -6.13 16.08
C THR A 79 -7.65 -6.34 16.45
N LEU A 80 -7.16 -5.66 17.49
CA LEU A 80 -5.83 -5.92 18.04
C LEU A 80 -5.95 -7.06 19.05
N THR A 81 -5.26 -8.15 18.77
CA THR A 81 -5.29 -9.40 19.53
C THR A 81 -4.04 -9.61 20.38
N SER A 82 -3.00 -8.79 20.17
CA SER A 82 -1.72 -8.94 20.85
C SER A 82 -1.08 -7.62 21.28
N ALA A 83 -0.21 -7.71 22.28
CA ALA A 83 0.65 -6.63 22.73
C ALA A 83 1.57 -6.11 21.62
N ALA A 84 2.05 -6.99 20.73
CA ALA A 84 2.88 -6.61 19.59
C ALA A 84 2.10 -5.76 18.58
N GLU A 85 0.84 -6.10 18.30
CA GLU A 85 -0.05 -5.31 17.46
C GLU A 85 -0.36 -3.94 18.09
N CYS A 86 -0.56 -3.90 19.43
CA CYS A 86 -0.74 -2.64 20.18
C CYS A 86 0.51 -1.75 20.13
N ALA A 87 1.71 -2.33 20.30
CA ALA A 87 2.98 -1.63 20.17
C ALA A 87 3.18 -1.07 18.76
N ASN A 88 2.86 -1.87 17.74
CA ASN A 88 2.91 -1.45 16.34
C ASN A 88 1.93 -0.30 16.07
N ALA A 89 0.71 -0.37 16.61
CA ALA A 89 -0.26 0.71 16.51
C ALA A 89 0.27 2.01 17.13
N CYS A 90 0.91 1.95 18.30
CA CYS A 90 1.61 3.12 18.88
C CYS A 90 2.72 3.63 17.96
N GLY A 91 3.53 2.73 17.39
CA GLY A 91 4.64 3.09 16.52
C GLY A 91 4.24 3.77 15.22
N LEU A 92 2.99 3.63 14.78
CA LEU A 92 2.46 4.30 13.59
C LEU A 92 1.96 5.73 13.87
N LEU A 93 1.89 6.16 15.13
CA LEU A 93 1.24 7.40 15.52
C LEU A 93 2.25 8.47 15.98
N PRO A 94 2.20 9.69 15.41
CA PRO A 94 3.01 10.80 15.89
C PRO A 94 2.74 11.08 17.38
N GLY A 95 3.80 11.17 18.17
CA GLY A 95 3.71 11.51 19.60
C GLY A 95 3.31 10.36 20.53
N CYS A 96 2.94 9.18 20.01
CA CYS A 96 2.81 7.99 20.83
C CYS A 96 4.21 7.45 21.17
N ASN A 97 4.49 7.35 22.46
CA ASN A 97 5.77 6.82 22.97
C ASN A 97 5.58 5.82 24.11
N ALA A 98 4.34 5.45 24.42
CA ALA A 98 3.99 4.43 25.38
C ALA A 98 2.68 3.73 24.98
N TRP A 99 2.51 2.48 25.36
CA TRP A 99 1.30 1.71 25.09
C TRP A 99 1.03 0.73 26.24
N THR A 100 -0.24 0.36 26.39
CA THR A 100 -0.70 -0.66 27.36
C THR A 100 -1.75 -1.53 26.70
N PHE A 101 -1.61 -2.84 26.81
CA PHE A 101 -2.47 -3.87 26.24
C PHE A 101 -3.04 -4.78 27.33
N CYS A 102 -4.34 -5.05 27.29
CA CYS A 102 -4.96 -6.05 28.16
C CYS A 102 -4.87 -7.44 27.53
N SER A 103 -4.03 -8.34 28.06
CA SER A 103 -3.81 -9.68 27.49
C SER A 103 -4.71 -10.77 28.07
N ARG A 104 -5.48 -10.45 29.12
CA ARG A 104 -6.28 -11.42 29.86
C ARG A 104 -7.72 -11.48 29.35
N GLN A 105 -8.17 -12.68 28.95
CA GLN A 105 -9.54 -12.90 28.42
C GLN A 105 -10.65 -12.51 29.40
N SER A 106 -10.40 -12.67 30.71
CA SER A 106 -11.33 -12.26 31.76
C SER A 106 -11.25 -10.77 32.12
N GLY A 107 -10.58 -9.96 31.30
CA GLY A 107 -10.32 -8.55 31.53
C GLY A 107 -9.14 -8.27 32.46
N CYS A 108 -8.75 -6.99 32.53
CA CYS A 108 -7.56 -6.52 33.22
C CYS A 108 -7.88 -5.47 34.29
N GLY A 109 -7.24 -5.60 35.45
CA GLY A 109 -7.40 -4.69 36.60
C GLY A 109 -8.85 -4.42 37.03
N SER A 110 -9.05 -3.28 37.68
CA SER A 110 -10.37 -2.76 38.08
C SER A 110 -10.47 -1.25 37.80
N GLY A 111 -11.61 -0.64 38.10
CA GLY A 111 -11.87 0.79 37.94
C GLY A 111 -12.45 1.18 36.58
N CYS A 112 -12.76 0.22 35.71
CA CYS A 112 -13.40 0.50 34.43
C CYS A 112 -14.74 1.22 34.64
N SER A 113 -15.62 0.72 35.52
CA SER A 113 -16.96 1.30 35.75
C SER A 113 -16.88 2.72 36.30
N SER A 114 -15.92 2.98 37.19
CA SER A 114 -15.67 4.30 37.76
C SER A 114 -15.19 5.30 36.71
N TRP A 115 -14.38 4.84 35.75
CA TRP A 115 -13.92 5.66 34.64
C TRP A 115 -15.06 5.88 33.63
N VAL A 116 -15.84 4.84 33.31
CA VAL A 116 -17.01 4.90 32.43
C VAL A 116 -18.02 5.96 32.89
N ALA A 117 -18.25 6.03 34.19
CA ALA A 117 -19.18 6.99 34.78
C ALA A 117 -18.72 8.45 34.60
N LYS A 118 -17.43 8.70 34.40
CA LYS A 118 -16.83 10.05 34.31
C LYS A 118 -16.56 10.51 32.88
N HIS A 119 -16.59 9.59 31.91
CA HIS A 119 -16.19 9.89 30.53
C HIS A 119 -17.36 9.66 29.55
N PRO A 120 -17.51 10.50 28.51
CA PRO A 120 -18.59 10.38 27.54
C PRO A 120 -18.59 9.02 26.83
N LYS A 121 -19.74 8.35 26.75
CA LYS A 121 -19.90 7.09 26.00
C LYS A 121 -19.86 7.35 24.49
N MET A 122 -19.20 6.48 23.73
CA MET A 122 -19.38 6.48 22.27
C MET A 122 -20.69 5.84 21.85
N PRO A 123 -21.44 6.43 20.89
CA PRO A 123 -22.55 5.73 20.27
C PRO A 123 -22.04 4.48 19.53
N ALA A 124 -22.87 3.44 19.47
CA ALA A 124 -22.55 2.18 18.78
C ALA A 124 -22.21 2.36 17.28
N GLY A 125 -22.68 3.43 16.65
CA GLY A 125 -22.35 3.81 15.27
C GLY A 125 -21.07 4.64 15.13
N GLY A 126 -20.31 4.83 16.21
CA GLY A 126 -19.31 5.89 16.32
C GLY A 126 -19.97 7.26 16.55
N PRO A 127 -19.21 8.36 16.54
CA PRO A 127 -19.77 9.70 16.71
C PRO A 127 -20.80 10.00 15.60
N ALA A 128 -21.99 10.49 15.99
CA ALA A 128 -23.12 10.75 15.07
C ALA A 128 -22.79 11.80 14.01
N ASN A 129 -21.87 12.72 14.33
CA ASN A 129 -21.19 13.58 13.37
C ASN A 129 -19.71 13.17 13.36
N ARG A 130 -19.17 12.80 12.21
CA ARG A 130 -17.73 12.54 12.06
C ARG A 130 -16.91 13.78 12.43
N ASP A 131 -17.39 14.98 12.09
CA ASP A 131 -16.60 16.21 12.20
C ASP A 131 -16.16 16.64 13.62
N PRO A 132 -16.99 16.63 14.69
CA PRO A 132 -16.59 17.20 15.98
C PRO A 132 -15.56 16.36 16.74
N VAL A 133 -15.75 15.04 16.80
CA VAL A 133 -14.81 14.14 17.49
C VAL A 133 -13.52 13.96 16.69
N GLU A 134 -13.57 14.17 15.37
CA GLU A 134 -12.39 14.10 14.49
C GLU A 134 -11.60 15.41 14.38
N ALA A 135 -12.22 16.55 14.78
CA ALA A 135 -11.57 17.86 14.82
C ALA A 135 -10.63 18.04 16.03
N ASP A 136 -10.89 17.33 17.14
CA ASP A 136 -10.20 17.50 18.42
C ASP A 136 -9.14 16.42 18.72
N LEU A 137 -8.65 15.72 17.69
CA LEU A 137 -7.63 14.68 17.84
C LEU A 137 -6.21 15.28 17.86
N PRO A 138 -5.25 14.72 18.62
CA PRO A 138 -5.45 13.68 19.63
C PRO A 138 -6.33 14.15 20.79
N ILE A 139 -7.30 13.32 21.16
CA ILE A 139 -8.03 13.49 22.41
C ILE A 139 -7.20 12.81 23.49
N LEU A 140 -6.97 13.49 24.62
CA LEU A 140 -6.17 13.01 25.76
C LEU A 140 -6.93 12.02 26.68
N GLY A 141 -8.09 11.52 26.23
CA GLY A 141 -8.86 10.46 26.84
C GLY A 141 -10.26 10.36 26.22
N PHE A 142 -10.79 9.16 26.06
CA PHE A 142 -12.09 8.95 25.44
C PHE A 142 -12.82 7.85 26.19
N GLY A 143 -14.12 7.98 26.48
CA GLY A 143 -14.91 7.04 27.29
C GLY A 143 -15.13 5.65 26.67
N PRO A 144 -15.86 4.77 27.37
CA PRO A 144 -16.04 3.38 26.98
C PRO A 144 -17.07 3.26 25.84
N TRP A 145 -16.98 2.14 25.13
CA TRP A 145 -17.88 1.82 24.03
C TRP A 145 -19.18 1.23 24.55
N THR A 146 -20.33 1.78 24.13
CA THR A 146 -21.57 1.00 24.20
C THR A 146 -21.57 0.05 23.01
N TYR A 147 -21.13 -1.19 23.23
CA TYR A 147 -21.51 -2.26 22.32
C TYR A 147 -23.05 -2.42 22.39
N PRO A 148 -23.76 -2.78 21.32
CA PRO A 148 -25.21 -2.98 21.37
C PRO A 148 -25.68 -4.04 22.39
N GLN A 149 -24.76 -4.77 23.04
CA GLN A 149 -25.08 -5.78 24.06
C GLN A 149 -24.37 -5.60 25.41
N THR A 150 -23.50 -4.60 25.62
CA THR A 150 -22.86 -4.35 26.93
C THR A 150 -23.00 -2.89 27.34
N GLN A 151 -23.69 -2.63 28.46
CA GLN A 151 -24.23 -1.30 28.79
C GLN A 151 -23.18 -0.26 29.22
N ASN A 152 -21.94 -0.68 29.49
CA ASN A 152 -20.90 0.19 30.05
C ASN A 152 -19.52 0.05 29.39
N GLY A 153 -19.29 -0.86 28.44
CA GLY A 153 -17.98 -1.01 27.77
C GLY A 153 -16.84 -1.53 28.64
N CYS A 154 -17.15 -2.09 29.81
CA CYS A 154 -16.21 -2.88 30.61
C CYS A 154 -16.19 -4.34 30.16
N GLN A 155 -15.28 -5.14 30.73
CA GLN A 155 -15.18 -6.56 30.42
C GLN A 155 -16.53 -7.25 30.67
N TYR A 156 -17.05 -7.87 29.61
CA TYR A 156 -18.25 -8.66 29.69
C TYR A 156 -17.90 -10.12 29.98
N SER A 157 -18.64 -10.72 30.91
CA SER A 157 -18.55 -12.14 31.23
C SER A 157 -19.74 -12.86 30.60
N PHE A 158 -19.48 -13.61 29.52
CA PHE A 158 -20.51 -14.43 28.86
C PHE A 158 -21.10 -15.50 29.79
N ASN A 159 -20.33 -15.95 30.78
CA ASN A 159 -20.76 -16.98 31.72
C ASN A 159 -21.79 -16.47 32.74
N THR A 160 -21.78 -15.17 33.04
CA THR A 160 -22.63 -14.57 34.08
C THR A 160 -23.60 -13.53 33.54
N ASP A 161 -23.61 -13.32 32.22
CA ASP A 161 -24.37 -12.26 31.53
C ASP A 161 -24.25 -10.89 32.24
N SER A 162 -23.02 -10.54 32.64
CA SER A 162 -22.76 -9.35 33.46
C SER A 162 -21.44 -8.69 33.07
N THR A 163 -21.36 -7.37 33.23
CA THR A 163 -20.13 -6.60 33.08
C THR A 163 -19.37 -6.57 34.40
N SER A 164 -18.08 -6.88 34.41
CA SER A 164 -17.22 -6.68 35.57
C SER A 164 -16.65 -5.26 35.59
N ASP A 165 -16.00 -4.88 36.70
CA ASP A 165 -15.26 -3.61 36.80
C ASP A 165 -13.88 -3.66 36.09
N ALA A 166 -13.56 -4.76 35.41
CA ALA A 166 -12.31 -4.95 34.70
C ALA A 166 -12.35 -4.32 33.30
N TRP A 167 -11.17 -3.96 32.80
CA TRP A 167 -11.01 -3.49 31.43
C TRP A 167 -11.05 -4.66 30.44
N PRO A 168 -11.59 -4.46 29.23
CA PRO A 168 -11.87 -5.58 28.34
C PRO A 168 -10.62 -6.18 27.67
N TYR A 169 -10.62 -7.49 27.44
CA TYR A 169 -9.55 -8.26 26.78
C TYR A 169 -9.16 -7.73 25.39
N GLY A 170 -7.91 -7.38 25.17
CA GLY A 170 -7.45 -6.83 23.90
C GLY A 170 -7.60 -5.32 23.83
N LEU A 171 -8.05 -4.66 24.91
CA LEU A 171 -7.97 -3.21 25.01
C LEU A 171 -6.51 -2.77 24.84
N CYS A 172 -6.28 -1.97 23.80
CA CYS A 172 -5.03 -1.28 23.58
C CYS A 172 -5.21 0.22 23.87
N THR A 173 -4.44 0.73 24.83
CA THR A 173 -4.34 2.17 25.10
C THR A 173 -2.99 2.68 24.60
N LEU A 174 -3.04 3.74 23.80
CA LEU A 174 -1.88 4.43 23.25
C LEU A 174 -1.65 5.67 24.09
N LYS A 175 -0.40 5.98 24.46
CA LYS A 175 -0.09 7.00 25.47
C LYS A 175 1.04 7.90 25.00
N ARG A 176 1.02 9.14 25.51
CA ARG A 176 2.16 10.05 25.48
C ARG A 176 2.63 10.29 26.90
N VAL A 177 3.84 9.85 27.21
CA VAL A 177 4.48 10.08 28.51
C VAL A 177 5.60 11.13 28.36
N PRO A 178 5.75 12.07 29.31
CA PRO A 178 6.80 13.09 29.24
C PRO A 178 8.22 12.52 29.26
N ASN A 179 8.41 11.37 29.92
CA ASN A 179 9.72 10.74 30.09
C ASN A 179 9.58 9.21 30.14
N THR A 180 10.01 8.53 29.08
CA THR A 180 9.97 7.05 28.97
C THR A 180 10.92 6.35 29.94
N LYS A 181 11.91 7.05 30.51
CA LYS A 181 12.83 6.52 31.54
C LYS A 181 12.28 6.66 32.96
N LYS A 182 11.24 7.47 33.16
CA LYS A 182 10.61 7.73 34.47
C LYS A 182 9.11 7.50 34.39
N LEU A 183 8.73 6.30 33.96
CA LEU A 183 7.33 5.90 33.90
C LEU A 183 6.74 5.81 35.29
N LYS A 184 5.53 6.34 35.44
CA LYS A 184 4.66 6.04 36.57
C LYS A 184 3.72 4.93 36.12
N TYR A 185 3.38 4.05 37.04
CA TYR A 185 2.46 2.94 36.78
C TYR A 185 1.25 3.09 37.68
N VAL A 186 0.08 2.76 37.12
CA VAL A 186 -1.13 2.66 37.90
C VAL A 186 -0.85 1.59 38.96
N PRO A 187 -1.01 1.89 40.26
CA PRO A 187 -0.85 0.89 41.29
C PRO A 187 -1.69 -0.33 40.94
N PRO A 188 -1.19 -1.57 41.14
CA PRO A 188 -2.03 -2.74 41.01
C PRO A 188 -3.30 -2.47 41.79
N SER A 189 -4.45 -2.77 41.17
CA SER A 189 -5.70 -2.66 41.91
C SER A 189 -5.51 -3.44 43.21
N LYS A 190 -6.03 -2.92 44.34
CA LYS A 190 -6.15 -3.74 45.55
C LYS A 190 -7.21 -4.81 45.22
N ALA A 191 -6.87 -5.76 44.35
CA ALA A 191 -7.70 -6.88 44.02
C ALA A 191 -8.03 -7.53 45.35
N ALA A 192 -9.32 -7.73 45.60
CA ALA A 192 -9.78 -8.52 46.73
C ALA A 192 -8.92 -9.80 46.75
N PRO A 193 -8.36 -10.17 47.91
CA PRO A 193 -7.38 -11.25 47.99
C PRO A 193 -7.95 -12.48 47.27
N GLN A 194 -7.27 -12.90 46.19
CA GLN A 194 -7.57 -14.20 45.62
C GLN A 194 -7.38 -15.21 46.75
N ARG A 195 -8.44 -15.94 47.09
CA ARG A 195 -8.39 -17.06 48.03
C ARG A 195 -7.57 -18.16 47.37
N THR A 196 -6.25 -18.04 47.40
CA THR A 196 -5.32 -19.13 47.16
C THR A 196 -4.93 -19.68 48.53
N THR A 197 -5.53 -20.81 48.87
CA THR A 197 -5.05 -21.66 49.97
C THR A 197 -3.67 -22.19 49.59
N GLY A 198 -2.60 -21.55 50.08
CA GLY A 198 -1.24 -22.08 49.97
C GLY A 198 -0.18 -21.01 49.75
N VAL A 199 0.61 -20.78 50.80
CA VAL A 199 1.99 -20.25 50.86
C VAL A 199 2.41 -19.33 49.71
N VAL A 200 2.43 -18.02 49.99
CA VAL A 200 3.02 -17.00 49.11
C VAL A 200 4.46 -16.75 49.54
N THR A 201 5.41 -17.23 48.73
CA THR A 201 6.72 -16.61 48.58
C THR A 201 6.96 -16.40 47.11
N GLU A 202 6.75 -15.17 46.61
CA GLU A 202 7.59 -14.52 45.59
C GLU A 202 7.09 -13.11 45.24
N SER A 203 8.07 -12.30 44.84
CA SER A 203 8.11 -10.85 44.70
C SER A 203 6.92 -10.14 44.04
N ALA A 204 6.75 -8.86 44.39
CA ALA A 204 5.78 -7.91 43.82
C ALA A 204 5.79 -7.79 42.28
N ALA A 205 6.81 -8.33 41.58
CA ALA A 205 6.86 -8.41 40.13
C ALA A 205 5.87 -9.45 39.55
N ALA A 206 5.51 -10.50 40.30
CA ALA A 206 4.51 -11.49 39.89
C ALA A 206 3.06 -11.03 40.16
N ALA A 207 2.85 -10.13 41.12
CA ALA A 207 1.54 -9.52 41.37
C ALA A 207 1.14 -8.51 40.28
N ALA A 208 2.13 -7.89 39.63
CA ALA A 208 1.91 -7.01 38.50
C ALA A 208 1.37 -7.77 37.27
N SER A 209 1.91 -8.95 36.95
CA SER A 209 1.36 -9.83 35.90
C SER A 209 -0.03 -10.40 36.20
N ALA A 210 -0.49 -10.33 37.46
CA ALA A 210 -1.81 -10.82 37.86
C ALA A 210 -2.98 -9.99 37.30
N ASP A 211 -2.78 -8.69 37.05
CA ASP A 211 -3.84 -7.81 36.52
C ASP A 211 -3.98 -7.90 35.00
N GLY A 212 -3.17 -8.73 34.31
CA GLY A 212 -3.32 -9.01 32.87
C GLY A 212 -2.84 -7.89 31.92
N TRP A 213 -2.21 -6.84 32.45
CA TRP A 213 -1.67 -5.74 31.64
C TRP A 213 -0.29 -6.08 31.09
N ILE A 214 -0.03 -5.66 29.86
CA ILE A 214 1.30 -5.63 29.24
C ILE A 214 1.50 -4.22 28.70
N SER A 215 2.53 -3.52 29.15
CA SER A 215 2.86 -2.19 28.64
C SER A 215 4.27 -2.12 28.12
N GLY A 216 4.52 -1.13 27.26
CA GLY A 216 5.86 -0.83 26.79
C GLY A 216 6.01 0.65 26.44
N THR A 217 7.25 1.06 26.22
CA THR A 217 7.57 2.37 25.65
C THR A 217 8.20 2.22 24.29
N LEU A 218 8.13 3.31 23.52
CA LEU A 218 8.88 3.49 22.29
C LEU A 218 9.86 4.63 22.56
N SER A 219 11.14 4.30 22.69
CA SER A 219 12.20 5.30 22.70
C SER A 219 12.43 5.79 21.27
N VAL A 220 12.20 7.07 21.04
CA VAL A 220 12.55 7.75 19.79
C VAL A 220 13.74 8.66 20.05
N SER A 221 14.72 8.67 19.13
CA SER A 221 15.82 9.64 19.17
C SER A 221 15.25 11.07 19.18
N GLU A 222 15.99 12.02 19.77
CA GLU A 222 15.65 13.46 19.68
C GLU A 222 15.56 13.91 18.21
N ASP A 223 16.39 13.31 17.34
CA ASP A 223 16.33 13.52 15.89
C ASP A 223 15.02 13.07 15.24
N CYS A 224 14.18 12.35 15.97
CA CYS A 224 12.87 11.87 15.51
C CYS A 224 11.70 12.56 16.19
N GLN A 225 11.93 13.61 16.98
CA GLN A 225 10.86 14.35 17.62
C GLN A 225 9.84 14.84 16.58
N GLY A 226 8.56 14.51 16.81
CA GLY A 226 7.44 14.84 15.90
C GLY A 226 7.18 13.80 14.80
N LEU A 227 8.02 12.77 14.65
CA LEU A 227 7.80 11.67 13.70
C LEU A 227 7.16 10.46 14.39
N PRO A 228 6.34 9.67 13.67
CA PRO A 228 5.99 8.32 14.08
C PRO A 228 7.25 7.47 14.33
N PRO A 229 7.31 6.68 15.42
CA PRO A 229 8.43 5.80 15.71
C PRO A 229 8.78 4.84 14.56
N ASN A 230 7.80 4.34 13.80
CA ASN A 230 8.04 3.48 12.65
C ASN A 230 8.79 4.20 11.51
N VAL A 231 8.43 5.46 11.23
CA VAL A 231 9.08 6.30 10.22
C VAL A 231 10.49 6.62 10.66
N CYS A 232 10.66 7.01 11.93
CA CYS A 232 11.95 7.21 12.56
C CYS A 232 12.85 5.98 12.38
N ARG A 233 12.35 4.79 12.74
CA ARG A 233 13.06 3.52 12.57
C ARG A 233 13.44 3.24 11.12
N LEU A 234 12.50 3.43 10.19
CA LEU A 234 12.78 3.22 8.76
C LEU A 234 13.84 4.20 8.25
N CYS A 235 13.73 5.48 8.60
CA CYS A 235 14.72 6.49 8.25
C CYS A 235 16.09 6.21 8.87
N GLY A 236 16.15 5.89 10.17
CA GLY A 236 17.39 5.54 10.87
C GLY A 236 18.08 4.30 10.30
N SER A 237 17.32 3.32 9.82
CA SER A 237 17.85 2.12 9.15
C SER A 237 18.16 2.32 7.65
N SER A 238 17.82 3.47 7.07
CA SER A 238 18.05 3.73 5.66
C SER A 238 19.52 4.03 5.38
N LYS A 239 19.93 3.95 4.10
CA LYS A 239 21.28 4.36 3.69
C LYS A 239 21.54 5.87 3.86
N HIS A 240 20.49 6.69 4.04
CA HIS A 240 20.55 8.15 4.10
C HIS A 240 19.60 8.69 5.19
N PRO A 241 19.91 8.44 6.47
CA PRO A 241 19.01 8.77 7.58
C PRO A 241 18.69 10.26 7.65
N ASP A 242 19.66 11.15 7.46
CA ASP A 242 19.47 12.61 7.56
C ASP A 242 18.50 13.15 6.50
N SER A 243 18.68 12.76 5.23
CA SER A 243 17.78 13.15 4.15
C SER A 243 16.37 12.60 4.35
N CYS A 244 16.25 11.36 4.86
CA CYS A 244 14.97 10.74 5.17
C CYS A 244 14.25 11.47 6.30
N LEU A 245 14.94 11.73 7.41
CA LEU A 245 14.40 12.45 8.56
C LEU A 245 14.04 13.88 8.19
N LYS A 246 14.88 14.57 7.40
CA LYS A 246 14.57 15.88 6.85
C LYS A 246 13.29 15.83 6.02
N CYS A 247 13.18 14.92 5.05
CA CYS A 247 11.96 14.74 4.26
C CYS A 247 10.75 14.42 5.16
N ALA A 248 10.88 13.51 6.12
CA ALA A 248 9.76 13.10 6.96
C ALA A 248 9.29 14.22 7.90
N LYS A 249 10.20 15.10 8.33
CA LYS A 249 9.89 16.29 9.13
C LYS A 249 9.36 17.45 8.28
N ASP A 250 9.85 17.58 7.05
CA ASP A 250 9.51 18.66 6.12
C ASP A 250 8.19 18.39 5.38
N ALA A 251 7.98 17.15 4.92
CA ALA A 251 6.81 16.73 4.14
C ALA A 251 5.55 17.25 4.81
N ARG A 252 5.01 18.34 4.24
CA ARG A 252 4.37 19.53 4.84
C ARG A 252 3.15 19.34 5.76
N GLY A 253 3.09 18.21 6.45
CA GLY A 253 2.68 18.03 7.84
C GLY A 253 3.73 18.65 8.76
N GLN A 254 3.69 19.94 9.06
CA GLN A 254 2.59 20.53 9.82
C GLN A 254 1.53 21.19 8.92
N PHE A 255 0.57 20.39 8.47
CA PHE A 255 -0.55 20.85 7.68
C PHE A 255 -1.47 21.59 8.65
N SER A 256 -1.49 22.91 8.50
CA SER A 256 -2.41 23.79 9.20
C SER A 256 -3.87 23.43 8.87
N SER A 257 -4.70 23.41 9.91
CA SER A 257 -6.15 23.61 9.88
C SER A 257 -7.05 22.59 9.15
N LYS A 258 -6.63 21.34 8.91
CA LYS A 258 -7.56 20.29 8.43
C LYS A 258 -7.71 19.13 9.42
N PRO A 259 -8.93 18.56 9.58
CA PRO A 259 -9.23 17.57 10.61
C PRO A 259 -8.33 16.33 10.51
N VAL A 260 -8.03 15.75 11.66
CA VAL A 260 -6.95 14.77 11.88
C VAL A 260 -7.12 13.46 11.10
N ASN A 261 -8.34 13.13 10.67
CA ASN A 261 -8.58 12.01 9.75
C ASN A 261 -7.93 12.17 8.37
N TYR A 262 -7.76 13.41 7.90
CA TYR A 262 -6.97 13.69 6.70
C TYR A 262 -5.46 13.53 6.97
N LEU A 263 -5.02 13.77 8.21
CA LEU A 263 -3.63 13.75 8.65
C LEU A 263 -3.12 12.33 8.95
N ILE A 264 -3.91 11.46 9.58
CA ILE A 264 -3.50 10.08 9.85
C ILE A 264 -3.47 9.26 8.56
N SER A 265 -4.41 9.50 7.63
CA SER A 265 -4.47 8.74 6.37
C SER A 265 -3.55 9.28 5.25
N LYS A 266 -3.05 10.52 5.32
CA LYS A 266 -2.12 11.10 4.31
C LYS A 266 -0.79 11.59 4.88
N GLY A 267 -0.73 12.09 6.10
CA GLY A 267 0.52 12.48 6.78
C GLY A 267 1.41 11.28 7.07
N SER A 268 0.83 10.19 7.60
CA SER A 268 1.53 8.91 7.69
C SER A 268 1.98 8.40 6.31
N LYS A 269 1.22 8.66 5.25
CA LYS A 269 1.61 8.27 3.88
C LYS A 269 2.81 9.07 3.38
N ALA A 270 2.89 10.38 3.63
CA ALA A 270 4.03 11.20 3.21
C ALA A 270 5.31 10.83 3.99
N GLN A 271 5.19 10.63 5.30
CA GLN A 271 6.30 10.21 6.14
C GLN A 271 6.78 8.78 5.81
N ASN A 272 5.86 7.84 5.62
CA ASN A 272 6.20 6.49 5.12
C ASN A 272 6.74 6.55 3.68
N ALA A 273 6.28 7.48 2.85
CA ALA A 273 6.80 7.69 1.51
C ALA A 273 8.26 8.16 1.53
N CYS A 274 8.64 9.07 2.44
CA CYS A 274 10.04 9.47 2.63
C CYS A 274 10.90 8.27 3.04
N ALA A 275 10.44 7.46 4.00
CA ALA A 275 11.11 6.23 4.40
C ALA A 275 11.36 5.27 3.21
N VAL A 276 10.41 5.21 2.28
CA VAL A 276 10.52 4.37 1.08
C VAL A 276 11.53 4.92 0.08
N CYS A 277 11.52 6.23 -0.19
CA CYS A 277 12.53 6.87 -1.04
C CYS A 277 13.94 6.71 -0.49
N ALA A 278 14.11 6.75 0.83
CA ALA A 278 15.40 6.56 1.48
C ALA A 278 15.99 5.16 1.25
N GLY A 279 15.14 4.17 0.96
CA GLY A 279 15.54 2.81 0.58
C GLY A 279 16.08 2.68 -0.85
N LEU A 280 15.97 3.72 -1.69
CA LEU A 280 16.52 3.69 -3.05
C LEU A 280 18.05 3.65 -3.03
N ALA A 281 18.65 2.78 -3.84
CA ALA A 281 20.10 2.66 -3.92
C ALA A 281 20.74 3.86 -4.67
N ASP A 282 20.09 4.31 -5.75
CA ASP A 282 20.55 5.44 -6.56
C ASP A 282 20.27 6.78 -5.85
N ALA A 283 21.28 7.66 -5.80
CA ALA A 283 21.19 8.95 -5.11
C ALA A 283 20.26 9.93 -5.84
N LYS A 284 20.31 9.97 -7.17
CA LYS A 284 19.51 10.89 -7.99
C LYS A 284 18.02 10.51 -7.96
N GLN A 285 17.70 9.21 -8.05
CA GLN A 285 16.34 8.72 -7.90
C GLN A 285 15.81 9.02 -6.49
N LYS A 286 16.65 8.88 -5.47
CA LYS A 286 16.29 9.21 -4.09
C LYS A 286 15.93 10.68 -3.92
N GLU A 287 16.78 11.59 -4.39
CA GLU A 287 16.52 13.04 -4.35
C GLU A 287 15.26 13.38 -5.12
N SER A 288 15.10 12.87 -6.35
CA SER A 288 13.89 13.07 -7.16
C SER A 288 12.62 12.56 -6.46
N CYS A 289 12.73 11.45 -5.73
CA CYS A 289 11.63 10.86 -4.97
C CYS A 289 11.25 11.73 -3.77
N PHE A 290 12.24 12.26 -3.05
CA PHE A 290 12.02 13.21 -1.96
C PHE A 290 11.38 14.50 -2.47
N ASP A 291 11.94 15.16 -3.49
CA ASP A 291 11.41 16.40 -4.06
C ASP A 291 9.96 16.22 -4.50
N CYS A 292 9.67 15.11 -5.19
CA CYS A 292 8.33 14.81 -5.64
C CYS A 292 7.34 14.60 -4.46
N ILE A 293 7.74 13.94 -3.38
CA ILE A 293 6.90 13.81 -2.17
C ILE A 293 6.70 15.17 -1.51
N LEU A 294 7.77 15.96 -1.39
CA LEU A 294 7.72 17.28 -0.80
C LEU A 294 6.73 18.15 -1.56
N ASP A 295 6.66 18.05 -2.90
CA ASP A 295 5.65 18.63 -3.80
C ASP A 295 4.23 18.06 -3.69
N ASN A 296 3.95 17.33 -2.60
CA ASN A 296 2.67 16.71 -2.28
C ASN A 296 2.21 15.76 -3.41
N LYS A 297 3.15 15.10 -4.08
CA LYS A 297 2.86 14.05 -5.06
C LYS A 297 3.02 12.65 -4.44
N ARG A 298 2.30 11.66 -4.96
CA ARG A 298 2.33 10.26 -4.51
C ARG A 298 3.50 9.46 -5.11
N CYS A 299 4.68 10.06 -5.21
CA CYS A 299 5.83 9.45 -5.90
C CYS A 299 6.34 8.15 -5.27
N SER A 300 6.04 7.87 -3.99
CA SER A 300 6.38 6.58 -3.38
C SER A 300 5.73 5.37 -4.07
N THR A 301 4.63 5.55 -4.80
CA THR A 301 4.04 4.48 -5.61
C THR A 301 5.01 4.01 -6.70
N CYS A 302 5.87 4.88 -7.25
CA CYS A 302 6.91 4.48 -8.21
C CYS A 302 7.97 3.55 -7.60
N VAL A 303 8.18 3.65 -6.28
CA VAL A 303 9.15 2.84 -5.54
C VAL A 303 8.50 1.57 -4.99
N TYR A 304 7.23 1.63 -4.57
CA TYR A 304 6.47 0.47 -4.08
C TYR A 304 5.93 -0.42 -5.20
N GLY A 305 5.38 0.19 -6.24
CA GLY A 305 4.68 -0.50 -7.34
C GLY A 305 5.59 -1.52 -8.02
N ALA A 306 6.85 -1.13 -8.19
CA ALA A 306 8.03 -1.97 -8.40
C ALA A 306 7.98 -3.40 -7.87
N ARG A 307 7.42 -3.58 -6.68
CA ARG A 307 7.45 -4.84 -5.92
C ARG A 307 6.13 -5.61 -5.97
N MET A 308 5.03 -4.97 -6.35
CA MET A 308 3.70 -5.54 -6.14
C MET A 308 2.98 -5.96 -7.43
N TRP A 309 3.21 -5.31 -8.57
CA TRP A 309 2.28 -5.44 -9.71
C TRP A 309 2.94 -5.61 -11.08
N GLY A 310 4.28 -5.67 -11.17
CA GLY A 310 5.01 -5.67 -12.44
C GLY A 310 5.72 -7.00 -12.72
N TYR A 311 5.79 -7.36 -14.00
CA TYR A 311 6.54 -8.54 -14.49
C TYR A 311 8.04 -8.26 -14.72
N GLY A 312 8.52 -7.05 -14.43
CA GLY A 312 9.90 -6.64 -14.70
C GLY A 312 10.46 -5.64 -13.69
N LYS A 313 11.76 -5.36 -13.80
CA LYS A 313 12.42 -4.31 -13.00
C LYS A 313 11.89 -2.95 -13.44
N PRO A 314 11.21 -2.18 -12.57
CA PRO A 314 10.62 -0.91 -12.95
C PRO A 314 11.68 0.15 -13.30
N ASP A 315 11.36 1.00 -14.27
CA ASP A 315 12.08 2.26 -14.47
C ASP A 315 11.61 3.31 -13.48
N ILE A 316 12.17 3.26 -12.26
CA ILE A 316 11.85 4.18 -11.17
C ILE A 316 12.10 5.64 -11.59
N SER A 317 13.17 5.90 -12.34
CA SER A 317 13.53 7.26 -12.78
C SER A 317 12.48 7.86 -13.71
N ALA A 318 12.05 7.09 -14.72
CA ALA A 318 11.00 7.51 -15.64
C ALA A 318 9.64 7.65 -14.92
N CYS A 319 9.32 6.76 -13.99
CA CYS A 319 8.11 6.87 -13.17
C CYS A 319 8.09 8.17 -12.36
N LEU A 320 9.17 8.47 -11.62
CA LEU A 320 9.27 9.68 -10.81
C LEU A 320 9.16 10.94 -11.68
N SER A 321 9.82 10.95 -12.83
CA SER A 321 9.75 12.07 -13.79
C SER A 321 8.33 12.26 -14.32
N CYS A 322 7.64 11.17 -14.68
CA CYS A 322 6.25 11.18 -15.12
C CYS A 322 5.30 11.67 -14.02
N ALA A 323 5.45 11.15 -12.80
CA ALA A 323 4.62 11.51 -11.65
C ALA A 323 4.80 12.98 -11.24
N ALA A 324 6.02 13.49 -11.27
CA ALA A 324 6.33 14.91 -11.03
C ALA A 324 5.66 15.80 -12.10
N LYS A 325 5.82 15.45 -13.39
CA LYS A 325 5.27 16.20 -14.53
C LYS A 325 3.74 16.19 -14.60
N LYS A 326 3.11 15.02 -14.44
CA LYS A 326 1.66 14.80 -14.66
C LYS A 326 0.83 14.93 -13.38
N GLY A 327 1.47 14.80 -12.21
CA GLY A 327 0.83 14.94 -10.90
C GLY A 327 0.08 13.72 -10.39
N ASN A 328 -0.55 13.87 -9.22
CA ASN A 328 -1.14 12.77 -8.43
C ASN A 328 -2.13 11.86 -9.17
N ARG A 329 -2.90 12.43 -10.09
CA ARG A 329 -3.93 11.71 -10.86
C ARG A 329 -3.32 10.65 -11.78
N TYR A 330 -2.07 10.83 -12.21
CA TYR A 330 -1.41 9.96 -13.18
C TYR A 330 -0.37 9.02 -12.55
N VAL A 331 -0.20 9.04 -11.23
CA VAL A 331 0.84 8.23 -10.56
C VAL A 331 0.65 6.73 -10.81
N GLY A 332 -0.60 6.23 -10.78
CA GLY A 332 -0.90 4.83 -11.12
C GLY A 332 -0.47 4.49 -12.55
N ALA A 333 -0.83 5.34 -13.52
CA ALA A 333 -0.45 5.18 -14.92
C ALA A 333 1.07 5.26 -15.15
N CYS A 334 1.75 6.24 -14.53
CA CYS A 334 3.20 6.37 -14.60
C CYS A 334 3.90 5.12 -14.06
N ASN A 335 3.39 4.57 -12.95
CA ASN A 335 3.91 3.35 -12.35
C ASN A 335 3.62 2.11 -13.22
N ALA A 336 2.45 2.03 -13.86
CA ALA A 336 2.13 0.95 -14.79
C ALA A 336 3.06 0.99 -16.01
N CYS A 337 3.29 2.16 -16.60
CA CYS A 337 4.22 2.32 -17.71
C CYS A 337 5.67 1.99 -17.35
N ALA A 338 6.12 2.41 -16.16
CA ALA A 338 7.46 2.09 -15.65
C ALA A 338 7.71 0.58 -15.53
N GLN A 339 6.65 -0.20 -15.32
CA GLN A 339 6.69 -1.66 -15.18
C GLN A 339 6.33 -2.40 -16.47
N SER A 340 5.99 -1.67 -17.53
CA SER A 340 5.56 -2.31 -18.78
C SER A 340 6.72 -3.02 -19.47
N SER A 341 6.42 -3.95 -20.38
CA SER A 341 7.44 -4.60 -21.22
C SER A 341 8.11 -3.63 -22.21
N SER A 342 7.55 -2.44 -22.42
CA SER A 342 8.11 -1.39 -23.28
C SER A 342 7.91 0.02 -22.68
N PRO A 343 8.60 0.36 -21.57
CA PRO A 343 8.36 1.60 -20.83
C PRO A 343 8.42 2.87 -21.68
N GLY A 344 9.40 2.98 -22.58
CA GLY A 344 9.54 4.14 -23.46
C GLY A 344 8.32 4.37 -24.35
N ARG A 345 7.76 3.29 -24.93
CA ARG A 345 6.53 3.34 -25.74
C ARG A 345 5.34 3.76 -24.89
N CYS A 346 5.22 3.17 -23.69
CA CYS A 346 4.14 3.49 -22.76
C CYS A 346 4.15 4.95 -22.31
N PHE A 347 5.32 5.48 -21.91
CA PHE A 347 5.44 6.88 -21.51
C PHE A 347 5.19 7.86 -22.67
N ALA A 348 5.65 7.55 -23.88
CA ALA A 348 5.33 8.35 -25.07
C ALA A 348 3.81 8.40 -25.33
N CYS A 349 3.10 7.29 -25.10
CA CYS A 349 1.65 7.25 -25.13
C CYS A 349 1.00 8.11 -24.04
N LEU A 350 1.45 7.99 -22.78
CA LEU A 350 0.93 8.84 -21.68
C LEU A 350 1.16 10.33 -21.91
N ASP A 351 2.23 10.68 -22.63
CA ASP A 351 2.53 12.06 -22.95
C ASP A 351 1.60 12.66 -24.01
N THR A 352 1.09 11.84 -24.93
CA THR A 352 0.28 12.28 -26.07
C THR A 352 -1.22 12.04 -25.88
N GLN A 353 -1.63 11.03 -25.10
CA GLN A 353 -3.03 10.67 -24.95
C GLN A 353 -3.77 11.56 -23.94
N PRO A 354 -4.94 12.14 -24.31
CA PRO A 354 -5.80 12.87 -23.38
C PRO A 354 -6.58 11.90 -22.49
N LEU A 355 -5.89 11.19 -21.59
CA LEU A 355 -6.52 10.24 -20.68
C LEU A 355 -7.38 10.96 -19.64
N LYS A 356 -8.68 10.65 -19.60
CA LYS A 356 -9.61 11.09 -18.56
C LYS A 356 -9.61 10.09 -17.40
N ILE A 357 -8.65 10.22 -16.47
CA ILE A 357 -8.53 9.37 -15.27
C ILE A 357 -9.45 9.86 -14.14
N CYS A 358 -10.00 9.04 -13.27
CA CYS A 358 -11.03 9.52 -12.34
C CYS A 358 -10.38 10.26 -11.19
N ASN A 359 -11.05 11.27 -10.66
CA ASN A 359 -10.63 11.77 -9.37
C ASN A 359 -10.77 10.63 -8.35
N THR A 360 -9.91 10.62 -7.33
CA THR A 360 -9.87 9.56 -6.30
C THR A 360 -11.17 9.37 -5.53
N THR A 361 -12.12 10.29 -5.64
CA THR A 361 -13.46 10.24 -5.04
C THR A 361 -14.57 9.85 -6.02
N GLN A 362 -14.28 9.79 -7.32
CA GLN A 362 -15.26 9.46 -8.37
C GLN A 362 -15.20 7.97 -8.71
N ARG A 363 -16.37 7.36 -8.88
CA ARG A 363 -16.48 5.96 -9.34
C ARG A 363 -16.30 5.93 -10.86
N ALA A 364 -15.53 4.96 -11.36
CA ALA A 364 -15.42 4.75 -12.81
C ALA A 364 -16.83 4.57 -13.42
N GLY A 365 -17.11 5.24 -14.54
CA GLY A 365 -18.43 5.23 -15.18
C GLY A 365 -19.41 6.32 -14.70
N SER A 366 -19.04 7.13 -13.70
CA SER A 366 -19.76 8.36 -13.34
C SER A 366 -19.00 9.61 -13.83
N ASP A 367 -19.71 10.63 -14.30
CA ASP A 367 -19.19 11.95 -14.70
C ASP A 367 -18.17 11.98 -15.87
N GLY A 368 -18.28 11.04 -16.83
CA GLY A 368 -17.45 11.07 -18.05
C GLY A 368 -15.99 10.70 -17.84
N CYS A 369 -15.69 10.03 -16.73
CA CYS A 369 -14.41 9.40 -16.47
C CYS A 369 -14.50 7.86 -16.54
N ASN A 370 -13.53 7.24 -17.22
CA ASN A 370 -13.54 5.81 -17.55
C ASN A 370 -12.42 4.99 -16.90
N ILE A 371 -11.44 5.60 -16.22
CA ILE A 371 -10.26 4.88 -15.70
C ILE A 371 -10.02 5.29 -14.26
N GLY A 372 -10.14 4.38 -13.29
CA GLY A 372 -9.83 4.66 -11.89
C GLY A 372 -8.36 5.06 -11.67
N PRO A 373 -8.03 5.74 -10.56
CA PRO A 373 -6.67 6.24 -10.29
C PRO A 373 -5.60 5.14 -10.13
N ASN A 374 -6.02 3.89 -9.94
CA ASN A 374 -5.15 2.71 -9.83
C ASN A 374 -5.38 1.71 -10.97
N ASP A 375 -6.26 2.02 -11.92
CA ASP A 375 -6.59 1.11 -13.00
C ASP A 375 -5.52 1.20 -14.08
N GLN A 376 -5.34 0.09 -14.80
CA GLN A 376 -4.51 0.04 -16.00
C GLN A 376 -5.08 0.98 -17.05
N THR A 377 -4.21 1.79 -17.66
CA THR A 377 -4.57 2.66 -18.79
C THR A 377 -4.40 1.92 -20.11
N PRO A 378 -5.05 2.37 -21.20
CA PRO A 378 -4.77 1.83 -22.52
C PRO A 378 -3.27 1.86 -22.90
N CYS A 379 -2.51 2.84 -22.39
CA CYS A 379 -1.08 2.93 -22.69
C CYS A 379 -0.30 1.74 -22.13
N ASP A 380 -0.49 1.36 -20.87
CA ASP A 380 0.21 0.22 -20.28
C ASP A 380 -0.36 -1.13 -20.73
N LEU A 381 -1.68 -1.25 -20.87
CA LEU A 381 -2.30 -2.45 -21.45
C LEU A 381 -1.72 -2.75 -22.83
N CYS A 382 -1.80 -1.78 -23.74
CA CYS A 382 -1.31 -1.96 -25.10
C CYS A 382 0.21 -2.10 -25.14
N SER A 383 0.95 -1.40 -24.28
CA SER A 383 2.41 -1.50 -24.27
C SER A 383 2.89 -2.87 -23.80
N ASN A 384 2.14 -3.53 -22.91
CA ASN A 384 2.44 -4.88 -22.45
C ASN A 384 2.04 -5.95 -23.46
N ALA A 385 0.88 -5.79 -24.09
CA ALA A 385 0.29 -6.79 -24.97
C ALA A 385 0.86 -6.77 -26.39
N ALA A 386 1.16 -5.59 -26.95
CA ALA A 386 1.42 -5.44 -28.37
C ALA A 386 2.80 -5.98 -28.79
N GLN A 387 2.79 -6.91 -29.74
CA GLN A 387 3.99 -7.52 -30.32
C GLN A 387 4.74 -6.62 -31.33
N SER A 388 4.15 -5.49 -31.73
CA SER A 388 4.77 -4.50 -32.63
C SER A 388 4.20 -3.10 -32.43
N ASP A 389 4.86 -2.06 -32.99
CA ASP A 389 4.36 -0.68 -32.93
C ASP A 389 3.02 -0.49 -33.65
N ASP A 390 2.79 -1.22 -34.74
CA ASP A 390 1.51 -1.14 -35.48
C ASP A 390 0.38 -1.80 -34.71
N VAL A 391 0.64 -2.94 -34.05
CA VAL A 391 -0.35 -3.55 -33.15
C VAL A 391 -0.63 -2.65 -31.95
N PHE A 392 0.39 -1.97 -31.43
CA PHE A 392 0.21 -1.00 -30.35
C PHE A 392 -0.75 0.12 -30.74
N LYS A 393 -0.58 0.72 -31.93
CA LYS A 393 -1.51 1.75 -32.45
C LYS A 393 -2.93 1.21 -32.61
N GLN A 394 -3.09 -0.02 -33.10
CA GLN A 394 -4.39 -0.65 -33.25
C GLN A 394 -5.06 -0.94 -31.90
N CYS A 395 -4.30 -1.39 -30.91
CA CYS A 395 -4.77 -1.57 -29.55
C CYS A 395 -5.26 -0.24 -28.94
N LEU A 396 -4.48 0.85 -29.07
CA LEU A 396 -4.91 2.17 -28.59
C LEU A 396 -6.19 2.64 -29.28
N ALA A 397 -6.28 2.47 -30.61
CA ALA A 397 -7.47 2.80 -31.37
C ALA A 397 -8.69 1.99 -30.89
N CYS A 398 -8.50 0.71 -30.55
CA CYS A 398 -9.56 -0.15 -30.00
C CYS A 398 -10.11 0.42 -28.68
N HIS A 399 -9.24 0.79 -27.74
CA HIS A 399 -9.63 1.33 -26.44
C HIS A 399 -10.26 2.74 -26.48
N THR A 400 -10.29 3.42 -27.63
CA THR A 400 -11.05 4.67 -27.79
C THR A 400 -12.56 4.46 -27.66
N ASN A 401 -13.05 3.23 -27.89
CA ASN A 401 -14.44 2.88 -27.69
C ASN A 401 -14.63 2.16 -26.33
N PRO A 402 -15.31 2.79 -25.35
CA PRO A 402 -15.50 2.19 -24.03
C PRO A 402 -16.34 0.90 -24.05
N ASN A 403 -17.15 0.69 -25.09
CA ASN A 403 -18.01 -0.50 -25.22
C ASN A 403 -17.25 -1.76 -25.65
N VAL A 404 -15.95 -1.70 -25.91
CA VAL A 404 -15.16 -2.86 -26.36
C VAL A 404 -13.90 -3.08 -25.54
N GLN A 405 -13.77 -2.44 -24.37
CA GLN A 405 -12.53 -2.49 -23.60
C GLN A 405 -12.10 -3.92 -23.24
N GLN A 406 -13.03 -4.78 -22.83
CA GLN A 406 -12.72 -6.18 -22.51
C GLN A 406 -12.22 -6.93 -23.74
N GLU A 407 -12.88 -6.77 -24.88
CA GLU A 407 -12.48 -7.44 -26.12
C GLU A 407 -11.12 -6.93 -26.64
N CYS A 408 -10.84 -5.63 -26.50
CA CYS A 408 -9.52 -5.08 -26.81
C CYS A 408 -8.43 -5.69 -25.92
N LEU A 409 -8.71 -5.84 -24.61
CA LEU A 409 -7.81 -6.49 -23.67
C LEU A 409 -7.58 -7.96 -24.06
N ASP A 410 -8.65 -8.68 -24.39
CA ASP A 410 -8.58 -10.08 -24.78
C ASP A 410 -7.77 -10.26 -26.08
N CYS A 411 -7.95 -9.38 -27.08
CA CYS A 411 -7.12 -9.35 -28.30
C CYS A 411 -5.63 -9.13 -27.98
N GLY A 412 -5.32 -8.32 -26.96
CA GLY A 412 -3.95 -8.10 -26.52
C GLY A 412 -3.31 -9.33 -25.87
N ASN A 413 -4.10 -10.14 -25.18
CA ASN A 413 -3.62 -11.32 -24.45
C ASN A 413 -3.53 -12.59 -25.29
N ILE A 414 -3.87 -12.55 -26.58
CA ILE A 414 -3.76 -13.72 -27.46
C ILE A 414 -2.27 -14.08 -27.62
N PRO A 415 -1.83 -15.30 -27.25
CA PRO A 415 -0.43 -15.73 -27.32
C PRO A 415 -0.03 -16.08 -28.77
N THR A 416 0.03 -15.07 -29.65
CA THR A 416 0.20 -15.24 -31.10
C THR A 416 1.09 -14.17 -31.73
N THR A 417 1.26 -14.23 -33.05
CA THR A 417 2.04 -13.26 -33.83
C THR A 417 1.38 -11.88 -33.88
N ALA A 418 2.16 -10.83 -34.15
CA ALA A 418 1.65 -9.48 -34.36
C ALA A 418 0.53 -9.40 -35.43
N ALA A 419 0.64 -10.19 -36.50
CA ALA A 419 -0.39 -10.26 -37.54
C ALA A 419 -1.74 -10.78 -37.02
N THR A 420 -1.71 -11.72 -36.07
CA THR A 420 -2.92 -12.29 -35.47
C THR A 420 -3.59 -11.30 -34.52
N GLN A 421 -2.81 -10.63 -33.66
CA GLN A 421 -3.33 -9.54 -32.82
C GLN A 421 -3.94 -8.41 -33.67
N ALA A 422 -3.27 -8.00 -34.75
CA ALA A 422 -3.79 -7.00 -35.67
C ALA A 422 -5.13 -7.42 -36.30
N ARG A 423 -5.24 -8.68 -36.74
CA ARG A 423 -6.51 -9.22 -37.26
C ARG A 423 -7.61 -9.23 -36.20
N CYS A 424 -7.29 -9.52 -34.94
CA CYS A 424 -8.24 -9.45 -33.83
C CYS A 424 -8.78 -8.03 -33.64
N TYR A 425 -7.90 -7.02 -33.52
CA TYR A 425 -8.33 -5.63 -33.38
C TYR A 425 -9.15 -5.13 -34.58
N ALA A 426 -8.80 -5.55 -35.80
CA ALA A 426 -9.59 -5.27 -36.99
C ALA A 426 -11.00 -5.89 -36.91
N CYS A 427 -11.12 -7.12 -36.40
CA CYS A 427 -12.41 -7.75 -36.13
C CYS A 427 -13.23 -6.96 -35.10
N VAL A 428 -12.63 -6.50 -33.99
CA VAL A 428 -13.36 -5.72 -32.97
C VAL A 428 -14.00 -4.47 -33.57
N LYS A 429 -13.24 -3.77 -34.42
CA LYS A 429 -13.73 -2.60 -35.16
C LYS A 429 -14.86 -2.96 -36.12
N ALA A 430 -14.75 -4.07 -36.85
CA ALA A 430 -15.77 -4.52 -37.81
C ALA A 430 -17.04 -5.05 -37.11
N ALA A 431 -16.89 -5.69 -35.96
CA ALA A 431 -17.98 -6.30 -35.20
C ALA A 431 -18.93 -5.29 -34.56
N ARG A 432 -18.49 -4.04 -34.33
CA ARG A 432 -19.31 -2.94 -33.80
C ARG A 432 -20.07 -3.30 -32.51
N PHE A 433 -19.44 -4.00 -31.57
CA PHE A 433 -20.09 -4.42 -30.32
C PHE A 433 -20.77 -3.25 -29.57
N ALA A 434 -21.88 -3.56 -28.90
CA ALA A 434 -22.75 -2.57 -28.27
C ALA A 434 -22.56 -2.43 -26.75
N SER A 435 -21.82 -3.34 -26.09
CA SER A 435 -21.65 -3.35 -24.63
C SER A 435 -20.24 -3.79 -24.24
N TYR A 436 -19.73 -3.23 -23.14
CA TYR A 436 -18.41 -3.52 -22.57
C TYR A 436 -18.14 -5.01 -22.30
N THR A 437 -19.19 -5.81 -22.10
CA THR A 437 -19.11 -7.27 -21.88
C THR A 437 -19.20 -8.10 -23.14
N SER A 438 -19.47 -7.48 -24.29
CA SER A 438 -19.60 -8.22 -25.54
C SER A 438 -18.22 -8.71 -25.98
N THR A 439 -18.09 -10.01 -26.18
CA THR A 439 -16.87 -10.65 -26.66
C THR A 439 -17.11 -11.40 -27.97
N GLY A 440 -16.04 -11.82 -28.67
CA GLY A 440 -16.17 -12.81 -29.74
C GLY A 440 -15.01 -12.92 -30.74
N CYS A 441 -14.37 -11.81 -31.09
CA CYS A 441 -13.20 -11.79 -31.97
C CYS A 441 -12.00 -12.52 -31.35
N ALA A 442 -11.66 -12.24 -30.09
CA ALA A 442 -10.52 -12.87 -29.41
C ALA A 442 -10.71 -14.38 -29.25
N ALA A 443 -11.94 -14.82 -28.99
CA ALA A 443 -12.30 -16.23 -28.90
C ALA A 443 -12.03 -17.00 -30.22
N CYS A 444 -12.13 -16.34 -31.38
CA CYS A 444 -11.81 -16.93 -32.68
C CYS A 444 -10.32 -17.26 -32.89
N PHE A 445 -9.44 -16.82 -31.99
CA PHE A 445 -8.00 -17.09 -32.01
C PHE A 445 -7.52 -17.92 -30.81
N SER A 446 -8.46 -18.41 -30.00
CA SER A 446 -8.14 -19.27 -28.88
C SER A 446 -7.51 -20.59 -29.31
N SER A 447 -6.66 -21.16 -28.46
CA SER A 447 -5.97 -22.43 -28.73
C SER A 447 -6.91 -23.65 -28.78
N TRP A 448 -8.13 -23.55 -28.27
CA TRP A 448 -9.14 -24.62 -28.29
C TRP A 448 -9.98 -24.65 -29.58
N LEU A 449 -9.84 -23.64 -30.45
CA LEU A 449 -10.52 -23.61 -31.73
C LEU A 449 -9.94 -24.67 -32.68
N ILE A 450 -10.78 -25.28 -33.52
CA ILE A 450 -10.31 -26.23 -34.53
C ILE A 450 -9.32 -25.53 -35.49
N PRO A 451 -8.11 -26.08 -35.72
CA PRO A 451 -7.14 -25.49 -36.65
C PRO A 451 -7.76 -25.18 -38.02
N GLY A 452 -7.51 -23.97 -38.52
CA GLY A 452 -8.07 -23.49 -39.80
C GLY A 452 -9.51 -22.97 -39.76
N LYS A 453 -10.19 -23.00 -38.59
CA LYS A 453 -11.58 -22.49 -38.47
C LYS A 453 -11.71 -21.06 -37.97
N SER A 454 -10.61 -20.40 -37.63
CA SER A 454 -10.62 -19.00 -37.18
C SER A 454 -11.29 -18.07 -38.19
N GLN A 455 -11.08 -18.27 -39.50
CA GLN A 455 -11.69 -17.42 -40.52
C GLN A 455 -13.22 -17.54 -40.57
N SER A 456 -13.77 -18.75 -40.44
CA SER A 456 -15.23 -18.96 -40.37
C SER A 456 -15.83 -18.32 -39.11
N CYS A 457 -15.13 -18.43 -37.98
CA CYS A 457 -15.52 -17.76 -36.73
C CYS A 457 -15.55 -16.23 -36.91
N LEU A 458 -14.49 -15.65 -37.46
CA LEU A 458 -14.41 -14.21 -37.73
C LEU A 458 -15.51 -13.73 -38.68
N GLN A 459 -15.78 -14.47 -39.75
CA GLN A 459 -16.89 -14.15 -40.66
C GLN A 459 -18.25 -14.12 -39.96
N CYS A 460 -18.47 -15.00 -38.98
CA CYS A 460 -19.68 -14.97 -38.15
C CYS A 460 -19.73 -13.72 -37.26
N VAL A 461 -18.63 -13.38 -36.58
CA VAL A 461 -18.55 -12.23 -35.67
C VAL A 461 -18.64 -10.89 -36.42
N GLU A 462 -17.97 -10.77 -37.56
CA GLU A 462 -17.89 -9.56 -38.39
C GLU A 462 -19.18 -9.31 -39.20
N ALA A 463 -19.99 -10.34 -39.44
CA ALA A 463 -21.22 -10.20 -40.22
C ALA A 463 -22.20 -9.23 -39.54
N SER A 464 -22.71 -8.27 -40.32
CA SER A 464 -23.77 -7.34 -39.89
C SER A 464 -25.10 -8.05 -39.64
N THR A 465 -25.29 -9.23 -40.21
CA THR A 465 -26.46 -10.08 -40.01
C THR A 465 -26.41 -10.90 -38.72
N THR A 466 -25.24 -11.02 -38.07
CA THR A 466 -25.14 -11.63 -36.75
C THR A 466 -25.43 -10.57 -35.69
N PRO A 467 -26.54 -10.67 -34.94
CA PRO A 467 -26.87 -9.66 -33.92
C PRO A 467 -25.87 -9.66 -32.78
N PHE A 468 -25.72 -8.50 -32.12
CA PHE A 468 -24.65 -8.25 -31.15
C PHE A 468 -24.58 -9.30 -30.04
N ALA A 469 -25.72 -9.73 -29.50
CA ALA A 469 -25.77 -10.73 -28.44
C ALA A 469 -25.31 -12.13 -28.88
N ALA A 470 -25.39 -12.46 -30.18
CA ALA A 470 -25.02 -13.76 -30.71
C ALA A 470 -23.52 -13.86 -31.10
N LYS A 471 -22.80 -12.73 -31.18
CA LYS A 471 -21.40 -12.70 -31.65
C LYS A 471 -20.46 -13.48 -30.74
N ALA A 472 -20.68 -13.46 -29.43
CA ALA A 472 -19.88 -14.22 -28.47
C ALA A 472 -19.99 -15.73 -28.66
N SER A 473 -21.07 -16.22 -29.28
CA SER A 473 -21.33 -17.64 -29.52
C SER A 473 -20.76 -18.17 -30.84
N CYS A 474 -20.22 -17.30 -31.72
CA CYS A 474 -19.66 -17.73 -33.01
C CYS A 474 -18.49 -18.72 -32.83
N SER A 475 -17.66 -18.56 -31.80
CA SER A 475 -16.56 -19.47 -31.48
C SER A 475 -17.04 -20.84 -31.04
N SER A 476 -18.18 -20.92 -30.34
CA SER A 476 -18.80 -22.19 -29.94
C SER A 476 -19.27 -23.04 -31.13
N CYS A 477 -19.52 -22.45 -32.30
CA CYS A 477 -19.84 -23.22 -33.51
C CYS A 477 -18.64 -23.98 -34.08
N VAL A 478 -17.40 -23.60 -33.71
CA VAL A 478 -16.14 -24.18 -34.21
C VAL A 478 -15.19 -24.61 -33.10
N ASP A 479 -15.72 -24.78 -31.89
CA ASP A 479 -15.00 -25.33 -30.73
C ASP A 479 -14.55 -26.77 -31.03
N GLY A 480 -13.26 -27.06 -30.79
CA GLY A 480 -12.67 -28.39 -30.96
C GLY A 480 -13.12 -29.40 -29.91
N SER A 481 -13.75 -28.97 -28.80
CA SER A 481 -14.25 -29.84 -27.75
C SER A 481 -15.34 -30.82 -28.23
N VAL A 482 -16.07 -30.47 -29.29
CA VAL A 482 -17.10 -31.31 -29.91
C VAL A 482 -16.74 -31.54 -31.37
N LYS A 483 -16.50 -32.79 -31.78
CA LYS A 483 -16.32 -33.15 -33.19
C LYS A 483 -17.62 -32.88 -33.97
N ARG A 484 -17.77 -31.67 -34.49
CA ARG A 484 -18.89 -31.26 -35.34
C ARG A 484 -18.54 -31.49 -36.80
N SER A 485 -19.43 -32.11 -37.56
CA SER A 485 -19.32 -32.15 -39.02
C SER A 485 -19.46 -30.73 -39.58
N GLN A 486 -18.92 -30.48 -40.79
CA GLN A 486 -19.06 -29.18 -41.46
C GLN A 486 -20.53 -28.75 -41.57
N ALA A 487 -21.42 -29.70 -41.88
CA ALA A 487 -22.86 -29.43 -41.97
C ALA A 487 -23.47 -28.93 -40.64
N LEU A 488 -23.03 -29.46 -39.49
CA LEU A 488 -23.48 -28.97 -38.18
C LEU A 488 -22.91 -27.59 -37.86
N GLN A 489 -21.67 -27.30 -38.25
CA GLN A 489 -21.07 -25.97 -38.12
C GLN A 489 -21.84 -24.95 -38.95
N ASP A 490 -22.15 -25.27 -40.21
CA ASP A 490 -22.92 -24.41 -41.11
C ASP A 490 -24.35 -24.18 -40.59
N LYS A 491 -24.99 -25.21 -40.03
CA LYS A 491 -26.30 -25.10 -39.36
C LYS A 491 -26.22 -24.17 -38.14
N CYS A 492 -25.18 -24.29 -37.32
CA CYS A 492 -24.94 -23.43 -36.16
C CYS A 492 -24.78 -21.96 -36.58
N PHE A 493 -23.91 -21.68 -37.55
CA PHE A 493 -23.72 -20.31 -38.07
C PHE A 493 -24.99 -19.75 -38.74
N GLY A 494 -25.70 -20.57 -39.50
CA GLY A 494 -26.98 -20.19 -40.10
C GLY A 494 -28.05 -19.84 -39.06
N CYS A 495 -28.04 -20.52 -37.92
CA CYS A 495 -28.93 -20.22 -36.80
C CYS A 495 -28.55 -18.88 -36.14
N LEU A 496 -27.27 -18.66 -35.81
CA LEU A 496 -26.81 -17.41 -35.18
C LEU A 496 -27.13 -16.15 -36.02
N LYS A 497 -27.12 -16.26 -37.35
CA LYS A 497 -27.50 -15.16 -38.27
C LYS A 497 -28.99 -14.80 -38.28
N LYS A 498 -29.87 -15.70 -37.81
CA LYS A 498 -31.33 -15.50 -37.81
C LYS A 498 -31.88 -15.10 -36.44
N THR A 499 -31.12 -15.37 -35.39
CA THR A 499 -31.56 -15.26 -34.01
C THR A 499 -31.47 -13.83 -33.48
N GLN A 500 -32.58 -13.18 -33.13
CA GLN A 500 -32.54 -11.77 -32.67
C GLN A 500 -32.23 -11.57 -31.17
N ILE A 501 -32.22 -12.62 -30.33
CA ILE A 501 -32.15 -12.51 -28.86
C ILE A 501 -31.11 -13.48 -28.28
N ALA A 502 -30.41 -13.08 -27.21
CA ALA A 502 -29.34 -13.83 -26.55
C ALA A 502 -29.74 -15.26 -26.14
N ASP A 503 -30.95 -15.46 -25.59
CA ASP A 503 -31.42 -16.76 -25.09
C ASP A 503 -31.49 -17.84 -26.19
N TYR A 504 -31.74 -17.41 -27.42
CA TYR A 504 -31.79 -18.31 -28.57
C TYR A 504 -30.41 -18.71 -29.08
N ALA A 505 -29.32 -18.01 -28.71
CA ALA A 505 -27.96 -18.44 -29.07
C ALA A 505 -27.62 -19.77 -28.38
N ALA A 506 -28.03 -19.94 -27.11
CA ALA A 506 -27.93 -21.20 -26.40
C ALA A 506 -28.74 -22.30 -27.09
N THR A 507 -29.95 -21.98 -27.57
CA THR A 507 -30.78 -22.92 -28.35
C THR A 507 -30.13 -23.31 -29.68
N CYS A 508 -29.49 -22.38 -30.40
CA CYS A 508 -28.76 -22.67 -31.63
C CYS A 508 -27.61 -23.65 -31.39
N ILE A 509 -26.88 -23.48 -30.28
CA ILE A 509 -25.81 -24.39 -29.90
C ILE A 509 -26.40 -25.75 -29.53
N ASP A 510 -27.43 -25.81 -28.67
CA ASP A 510 -28.04 -27.07 -28.21
C ASP A 510 -28.70 -27.87 -29.36
N GLN A 511 -29.45 -27.20 -30.26
CA GLN A 511 -30.05 -27.83 -31.44
C GLN A 511 -29.02 -28.34 -32.46
N SER A 512 -27.78 -27.83 -32.41
CA SER A 512 -26.67 -28.37 -33.21
C SER A 512 -25.96 -29.55 -32.52
N MET A 513 -26.19 -29.74 -31.22
CA MET A 513 -25.59 -30.82 -30.43
C MET A 513 -26.48 -32.06 -30.29
N ARG A 514 -27.81 -31.90 -30.37
CA ARG A 514 -28.74 -33.04 -30.42
C ARG A 514 -28.72 -33.69 -31.81
N ARG A 515 -28.20 -34.92 -31.87
CA ARG A 515 -28.18 -35.77 -33.07
C ARG A 515 -29.56 -36.25 -33.46
#